data_AF-A0A846SME7-F1
#
_entry.id   AF-A0A846SME7-F1
#
_cell.length_a   1.000
_cell.length_b   1.000
_cell.length_c   1.000
_cell.angle_alpha   90.00
_cell.angle_beta   90.00
_cell.angle_gamma   90.00
#
_symmetry.space_group_name_H-M   'P 1'
#
loop_
_entity.id
_entity.type
_entity.pdbx_description
1 polymer ?
#
loop_
_entity_poly.entity_id
_entity_poly.type
_entity_poly.pdbx_seq_one_letter_code
_entity_poly.pdbx_strand_id
1 'polypeptide(L)'
;MIIVAASDLSGVTDTVAGALQSGNVYVAPEVKGGDSLTAALTDVLPADGSIAVVVLPTDADLGAAFDLELLNRITKEAPQKTVVLAIGDDLQAASTAIESTEALRIANENEAAAGDTQTALVETVQQIVEETPSSPGASGTGGGADWLLPVVISGAVLLAAGGTAIGLLARRRRTPKTAADPVPPGIRLRVNRLRELRVDYANLSNSPVAAETAAGIDALASHVEQLFVRLDAKAETGQVALAEAEYSDKLARLVAALEPDYLLDLLTRPDLWDAPEERIAEVREALAAVTTQIVDNIKQVNARKGLLFQVSLDSLIGRSELRDWERQFKKNSGE
;
A
#
# COMPACT_ATOMS: atom_id res chain seq x y z
N MET A 1 6.37 6.14 -39.99
CA MET A 1 6.13 6.87 -38.73
C MET A 1 4.94 6.18 -38.09
N ILE A 2 5.21 5.17 -37.24
CA ILE A 2 4.16 4.48 -36.49
C ILE A 2 4.07 5.23 -35.18
N ILE A 3 2.98 5.99 -35.00
CA ILE A 3 2.65 6.59 -33.72
C ILE A 3 2.17 5.43 -32.85
N VAL A 4 3.03 4.98 -31.94
CA VAL A 4 2.61 4.09 -30.86
C VAL A 4 1.77 4.95 -29.92
N ALA A 5 0.46 4.70 -29.88
CA ALA A 5 -0.41 5.32 -28.89
C ALA A 5 0.12 4.94 -27.51
N ALA A 6 0.38 5.92 -26.64
CA ALA A 6 0.52 5.66 -25.23
C ALA A 6 -0.82 5.07 -24.76
N SER A 7 -0.84 3.80 -24.32
CA SER A 7 -2.05 3.23 -23.75
C SER A 7 -2.30 3.97 -22.43
N ASP A 8 -3.47 4.59 -22.35
CA ASP A 8 -3.89 5.39 -21.22
C ASP A 8 -4.57 4.48 -20.19
N LEU A 9 -4.37 4.76 -18.90
CA LEU A 9 -5.01 4.08 -17.78
C LEU A 9 -6.55 4.04 -17.94
N SER A 10 -7.11 5.03 -18.66
CA SER A 10 -8.53 5.08 -19.01
C SER A 10 -8.96 3.85 -19.82
N GLY A 11 -8.13 3.32 -20.72
CA GLY A 11 -8.51 2.19 -21.56
C GLY A 11 -8.74 0.90 -20.77
N VAL A 12 -7.87 0.62 -19.79
CA VAL A 12 -8.02 -0.55 -18.90
C VAL A 12 -9.20 -0.35 -17.96
N THR A 13 -9.32 0.84 -17.37
CA THR A 13 -10.42 1.18 -16.44
C THR A 13 -11.78 1.08 -17.14
N ASP A 14 -11.94 1.70 -18.32
CA ASP A 14 -13.18 1.69 -19.09
C ASP A 14 -13.58 0.26 -19.49
N THR A 15 -12.59 -0.57 -19.86
CA THR A 15 -12.81 -1.98 -20.22
C THR A 15 -13.29 -2.78 -19.02
N VAL A 16 -12.61 -2.65 -17.87
CA VAL A 16 -12.97 -3.33 -16.62
C VAL A 16 -14.34 -2.86 -16.14
N ALA A 17 -14.55 -1.55 -16.04
CA ALA A 17 -15.82 -0.96 -15.61
C ALA A 17 -16.97 -1.41 -16.51
N GLY A 18 -16.77 -1.39 -17.83
CA GLY A 18 -17.74 -1.87 -18.80
C GLY A 18 -18.10 -3.35 -18.62
N ALA A 19 -17.11 -4.21 -18.33
CA ALA A 19 -17.35 -5.62 -18.02
C ALA A 19 -18.16 -5.78 -16.73
N LEU A 20 -17.80 -5.01 -15.67
CA LEU A 20 -18.46 -5.05 -14.36
C LEU A 20 -19.91 -4.52 -14.37
N GLN A 21 -20.34 -3.81 -15.42
CA GLN A 21 -21.76 -3.48 -15.63
C GLN A 21 -22.61 -4.72 -15.96
N SER A 22 -21.99 -5.77 -16.51
CA SER A 22 -22.68 -6.96 -17.02
C SER A 22 -22.38 -8.24 -16.23
N GLY A 23 -21.44 -8.19 -15.29
CA GLY A 23 -21.03 -9.31 -14.46
C GLY A 23 -20.19 -8.89 -13.26
N ASN A 24 -19.79 -9.86 -12.44
CA ASN A 24 -19.05 -9.63 -11.20
C ASN A 24 -17.59 -10.13 -11.27
N VAL A 25 -17.18 -10.72 -12.39
CA VAL A 25 -15.82 -11.21 -12.59
C VAL A 25 -15.29 -10.66 -13.90
N TYR A 26 -14.13 -10.04 -13.85
CA TYR A 26 -13.33 -9.72 -15.02
C TYR A 26 -11.95 -10.37 -14.87
N VAL A 27 -11.60 -11.25 -15.80
CA VAL A 27 -10.24 -11.79 -15.91
C VAL A 27 -9.72 -11.39 -17.29
N ALA A 28 -8.61 -10.66 -17.31
CA ALA A 28 -8.00 -10.21 -18.55
C ALA A 28 -7.61 -11.42 -19.43
N PRO A 29 -7.79 -11.34 -20.76
CA PRO A 29 -7.52 -12.44 -21.70
C PRO A 29 -6.08 -13.00 -21.63
N GLU A 30 -5.14 -12.17 -21.21
CA GLU A 30 -3.71 -12.47 -21.11
C GLU A 30 -3.36 -13.30 -19.85
N VAL A 31 -4.28 -13.42 -18.89
CA VAL A 31 -4.09 -14.20 -17.66
C VAL A 31 -4.12 -15.70 -18.00
N LYS A 32 -3.02 -16.39 -17.69
CA LYS A 32 -2.92 -17.85 -17.89
C LYS A 32 -3.95 -18.57 -17.01
N GLY A 33 -4.73 -19.46 -17.64
CA GLY A 33 -5.78 -20.20 -16.93
C GLY A 33 -7.01 -19.35 -16.60
N GLY A 34 -7.22 -18.24 -17.31
CA GLY A 34 -8.32 -17.30 -17.03
C GLY A 34 -9.72 -17.94 -17.01
N ASP A 35 -10.00 -18.93 -17.86
CA ASP A 35 -11.29 -19.64 -17.87
C ASP A 35 -11.54 -20.42 -16.57
N SER A 36 -10.52 -21.15 -16.09
CA SER A 36 -10.61 -21.90 -14.83
C SER A 36 -10.71 -20.97 -13.62
N LEU A 37 -9.99 -19.86 -13.65
CA LEU A 37 -10.03 -18.85 -12.60
C LEU A 37 -11.42 -18.18 -12.55
N THR A 38 -11.97 -17.81 -13.71
CA THR A 38 -13.32 -17.24 -13.82
C THR A 38 -14.37 -18.19 -13.26
N ALA A 39 -14.27 -19.49 -13.56
CA ALA A 39 -15.19 -20.49 -13.02
C ALA A 39 -15.07 -20.62 -11.49
N ALA A 40 -13.86 -20.66 -10.94
CA ALA A 40 -13.63 -20.72 -9.49
C ALA A 40 -14.16 -19.47 -8.76
N LEU A 41 -13.93 -18.28 -9.31
CA LEU A 41 -14.41 -17.01 -8.74
C LEU A 41 -15.93 -16.88 -8.79
N THR A 42 -16.55 -17.36 -9.87
CA THR A 42 -18.01 -17.32 -10.01
C THR A 42 -18.72 -18.21 -8.97
N ASP A 43 -18.09 -19.31 -8.56
CA ASP A 43 -18.65 -20.24 -7.56
C ASP A 43 -18.65 -19.66 -6.13
N VAL A 44 -17.69 -18.79 -5.81
CA VAL A 44 -17.52 -18.22 -4.46
C VAL A 44 -18.14 -16.84 -4.29
N LEU A 45 -18.48 -16.16 -5.39
CA LEU A 45 -19.10 -14.85 -5.35
C LEU A 45 -20.54 -14.92 -4.82
N PRO A 46 -20.96 -13.95 -3.99
CA PRO A 46 -22.33 -13.90 -3.51
C PRO A 46 -23.30 -13.60 -4.67
N ALA A 47 -24.44 -14.31 -4.69
CA ALA A 47 -25.46 -14.17 -5.73
C ALA A 47 -26.17 -12.80 -5.74
N ASP A 48 -25.97 -11.98 -4.70
CA ASP A 48 -26.53 -10.64 -4.59
C ASP A 48 -25.78 -9.58 -5.42
N GLY A 49 -24.65 -9.96 -6.03
CA GLY A 49 -23.83 -9.06 -6.84
C GLY A 49 -23.16 -7.94 -6.05
N SER A 50 -22.94 -8.13 -4.75
CA SER A 50 -22.32 -7.11 -3.89
C SER A 50 -20.80 -6.98 -4.07
N ILE A 51 -20.14 -8.01 -4.61
CA ILE A 51 -18.68 -8.09 -4.77
C ILE A 51 -18.33 -8.28 -6.24
N ALA A 52 -17.31 -7.56 -6.71
CA ALA A 52 -16.65 -7.76 -7.99
C ALA A 52 -15.20 -8.22 -7.81
N VAL A 53 -14.71 -9.06 -8.72
CA VAL A 53 -13.31 -9.49 -8.80
C VAL A 53 -12.73 -9.12 -10.15
N VAL A 54 -11.56 -8.49 -10.15
CA VAL A 54 -10.81 -8.06 -11.33
C VAL A 54 -9.44 -8.69 -11.27
N VAL A 55 -9.01 -9.36 -12.34
CA VAL A 55 -7.70 -9.99 -12.44
C VAL A 55 -7.01 -9.50 -13.71
N LEU A 56 -5.86 -8.86 -13.53
CA LEU A 56 -5.01 -8.32 -14.59
C LEU A 56 -3.65 -9.06 -14.58
N PRO A 57 -2.98 -9.20 -15.74
CA PRO A 57 -1.64 -9.77 -15.77
C PRO A 57 -0.62 -8.80 -15.14
N THR A 58 0.53 -9.31 -14.71
CA THR A 58 1.62 -8.51 -14.10
C THR A 58 2.15 -7.40 -15.03
N ASP A 59 2.05 -7.59 -16.35
CA ASP A 59 2.48 -6.66 -17.38
C ASP A 59 1.31 -5.86 -17.99
N ALA A 60 0.18 -5.77 -17.28
CA ALA A 60 -0.92 -4.92 -17.69
C ALA A 60 -0.44 -3.48 -17.92
N ASP A 61 -0.82 -2.90 -19.06
CA ASP A 61 -0.45 -1.52 -19.40
C ASP A 61 -1.34 -0.54 -18.64
N LEU A 62 -0.97 -0.28 -17.39
CA LEU A 62 -1.68 0.62 -16.47
C LEU A 62 -1.27 2.10 -16.70
N GLY A 63 -0.50 2.39 -17.74
CA GLY A 63 0.07 3.72 -17.96
C GLY A 63 0.94 4.19 -16.78
N ALA A 64 0.84 5.46 -16.40
CA ALA A 64 1.62 6.07 -15.32
C ALA A 64 0.97 5.91 -13.92
N ALA A 65 -0.06 5.09 -13.78
CA ALA A 65 -0.84 4.99 -12.55
C ALA A 65 -0.28 3.97 -11.56
N PHE A 66 -0.67 4.15 -10.29
CA PHE A 66 -0.43 3.17 -9.24
C PHE A 66 -1.62 2.23 -9.10
N ASP A 67 -1.38 1.01 -8.61
CA ASP A 67 -2.42 -0.03 -8.45
C ASP A 67 -3.60 0.43 -7.58
N LEU A 68 -3.32 1.20 -6.52
CA LEU A 68 -4.36 1.78 -5.66
C LEU A 68 -5.18 2.87 -6.37
N GLU A 69 -4.59 3.60 -7.31
CA GLU A 69 -5.32 4.59 -8.11
C GLU A 69 -6.23 3.88 -9.13
N LEU A 70 -5.76 2.77 -9.72
CA LEU A 70 -6.57 1.90 -10.56
C LEU A 70 -7.75 1.31 -9.76
N LEU A 71 -7.49 0.73 -8.58
CA LEU A 71 -8.53 0.19 -7.70
C LEU A 71 -9.57 1.25 -7.35
N ASN A 72 -9.14 2.46 -7.01
CA ASN A 72 -10.04 3.57 -6.68
C ASN A 72 -10.92 3.99 -7.86
N ARG A 73 -10.37 4.01 -9.09
CA ARG A 73 -11.15 4.32 -10.30
C ARG A 73 -12.15 3.23 -10.63
N ILE A 74 -11.72 1.97 -10.61
CA ILE A 74 -12.62 0.83 -10.81
C ILE A 74 -13.74 0.87 -9.77
N THR A 75 -13.43 1.10 -8.50
CA THR A 75 -14.43 1.14 -7.42
C THR A 75 -15.45 2.28 -7.59
N LYS A 76 -15.06 3.41 -8.20
CA LYS A 76 -15.98 4.52 -8.48
C LYS A 76 -16.95 4.22 -9.63
N GLU A 77 -16.55 3.38 -10.56
CA GLU A 77 -17.31 3.08 -11.78
C GLU A 77 -18.06 1.74 -11.71
N ALA A 78 -17.58 0.83 -10.87
CA ALA A 78 -18.21 -0.47 -10.62
C ALA A 78 -19.53 -0.31 -9.84
N PRO A 79 -20.59 -1.04 -10.22
CA PRO A 79 -21.86 -1.03 -9.47
C PRO A 79 -21.80 -1.80 -8.15
N GLN A 80 -20.79 -2.67 -7.96
CA GLN A 80 -20.61 -3.49 -6.77
C GLN A 80 -20.09 -2.67 -5.59
N LYS A 81 -20.42 -3.10 -4.37
CA LYS A 81 -20.01 -2.40 -3.14
C LYS A 81 -18.57 -2.70 -2.76
N THR A 82 -18.06 -3.84 -3.18
CA THR A 82 -16.69 -4.28 -2.94
C THR A 82 -16.04 -4.67 -4.26
N VAL A 83 -14.80 -4.24 -4.47
CA VAL A 83 -13.96 -4.63 -5.60
C VAL A 83 -12.69 -5.26 -5.05
N VAL A 84 -12.39 -6.47 -5.49
CA VAL A 84 -11.12 -7.17 -5.28
C VAL A 84 -10.34 -7.12 -6.59
N LEU A 85 -9.10 -6.63 -6.54
CA LEU A 85 -8.24 -6.46 -7.70
C LEU A 85 -6.95 -7.26 -7.50
N ALA A 86 -6.63 -8.15 -8.43
CA ALA A 86 -5.33 -8.79 -8.56
C ALA A 86 -4.59 -8.25 -9.79
N ILE A 87 -3.32 -7.90 -9.63
CA ILE A 87 -2.39 -7.57 -10.73
C ILE A 87 -1.19 -8.50 -10.59
N GLY A 88 -1.14 -9.53 -11.44
CA GLY A 88 -0.18 -10.62 -11.23
C GLY A 88 -0.47 -11.34 -9.90
N ASP A 89 0.49 -11.27 -8.98
CA ASP A 89 0.39 -11.89 -7.65
C ASP A 89 -0.05 -10.90 -6.56
N ASP A 90 -0.03 -9.59 -6.86
CA ASP A 90 -0.38 -8.54 -5.91
C ASP A 90 -1.90 -8.43 -5.79
N LEU A 91 -2.43 -8.50 -4.56
CA LEU A 91 -3.86 -8.52 -4.29
C LEU A 91 -4.28 -7.31 -3.44
N GLN A 92 -5.34 -6.64 -3.87
CA GLN A 92 -5.88 -5.47 -3.17
C GLN A 92 -7.41 -5.54 -3.16
N ALA A 93 -8.03 -4.89 -2.18
CA ALA A 93 -9.48 -4.76 -2.16
C ALA A 93 -9.94 -3.43 -1.57
N ALA A 94 -11.05 -2.92 -2.10
CA ALA A 94 -11.74 -1.74 -1.61
C ALA A 94 -13.22 -2.06 -1.43
N SER A 95 -13.79 -1.63 -0.31
CA SER A 95 -15.20 -1.86 0.00
C SER A 95 -15.87 -0.63 0.58
N THR A 96 -17.15 -0.49 0.27
CA THR A 96 -18.12 0.40 0.92
C THR A 96 -19.12 -0.34 1.81
N ALA A 97 -19.10 -1.68 1.78
CA ALA A 97 -19.97 -2.55 2.59
C ALA A 97 -19.33 -2.94 3.93
N ILE A 98 -18.00 -3.09 3.94
CA ILE A 98 -17.16 -3.20 5.13
C ILE A 98 -16.18 -2.03 5.17
N GLU A 99 -15.53 -1.80 6.31
CA GLU A 99 -14.50 -0.77 6.41
C GLU A 99 -13.45 -1.00 5.32
N SER A 100 -13.15 0.03 4.50
CA SER A 100 -12.27 -0.15 3.34
C SER A 100 -10.88 -0.66 3.72
N THR A 101 -10.40 -0.33 4.93
CA THR A 101 -9.15 -0.84 5.50
C THR A 101 -9.22 -2.32 5.86
N GLU A 102 -10.40 -2.83 6.20
CA GLU A 102 -10.62 -4.24 6.51
C GLU A 102 -10.62 -5.08 5.23
N ALA A 103 -11.27 -4.61 4.16
CA ALA A 103 -11.21 -5.25 2.85
C ALA A 103 -9.76 -5.39 2.35
N LEU A 104 -8.98 -4.30 2.41
CA LEU A 104 -7.58 -4.31 2.01
C LEU A 104 -6.71 -5.23 2.89
N ARG A 105 -6.96 -5.25 4.22
CA ARG A 105 -6.26 -6.15 5.15
C ARG A 105 -6.52 -7.62 4.79
N ILE A 106 -7.78 -7.98 4.53
CA ILE A 106 -8.18 -9.33 4.13
C ILE A 106 -7.45 -9.76 2.84
N ALA A 107 -7.41 -8.88 1.84
CA ALA A 107 -6.67 -9.14 0.60
C ALA A 107 -5.19 -9.42 0.85
N ASN A 108 -4.49 -8.52 1.56
CA ASN A 108 -3.04 -8.65 1.80
C ASN A 108 -2.68 -9.87 2.67
N GLU A 109 -3.52 -10.24 3.64
CA GLU A 109 -3.27 -11.41 4.49
C GLU A 109 -3.42 -12.72 3.72
N ASN A 110 -4.44 -12.82 2.86
CA ASN A 110 -4.65 -14.01 2.03
C ASN A 110 -3.61 -14.10 0.91
N GLU A 111 -3.16 -12.97 0.34
CA GLU A 111 -2.02 -12.95 -0.57
C GLU A 111 -0.76 -13.54 0.09
N ALA A 112 -0.42 -13.08 1.29
CA ALA A 112 0.78 -13.52 2.00
C ALA A 112 0.70 -14.96 2.52
N ALA A 113 -0.50 -15.47 2.79
CA ALA A 113 -0.73 -16.81 3.31
C ALA A 113 -0.90 -17.87 2.22
N ALA A 114 -1.46 -17.50 1.07
CA ALA A 114 -1.73 -18.42 -0.02
C ALA A 114 -0.44 -18.84 -0.75
N GLY A 115 -0.49 -20.04 -1.32
CA GLY A 115 0.59 -20.53 -2.19
C GLY A 115 0.48 -20.05 -3.65
N ASP A 116 -0.68 -19.51 -4.04
CA ASP A 116 -1.00 -19.04 -5.38
C ASP A 116 -2.16 -18.00 -5.38
N THR A 117 -2.22 -17.18 -6.43
CA THR A 117 -3.18 -16.08 -6.60
C THR A 117 -4.64 -16.55 -6.63
N GLN A 118 -4.91 -17.73 -7.20
CA GLN A 118 -6.26 -18.27 -7.27
C GLN A 118 -6.79 -18.55 -5.86
N THR A 119 -5.97 -19.19 -5.02
CA THR A 119 -6.28 -19.46 -3.61
C THR A 119 -6.47 -18.15 -2.85
N ALA A 120 -5.55 -17.20 -3.01
CA ALA A 120 -5.64 -15.88 -2.36
C ALA A 120 -6.94 -15.14 -2.68
N LEU A 121 -7.33 -15.12 -3.96
CA LEU A 121 -8.56 -14.47 -4.43
C LEU A 121 -9.82 -15.14 -3.86
N VAL A 122 -9.85 -16.47 -3.86
CA VAL A 122 -10.98 -17.24 -3.33
C VAL A 122 -11.16 -17.00 -1.83
N GLU A 123 -10.07 -17.10 -1.05
CA GLU A 123 -10.09 -16.85 0.39
C GLU A 123 -10.49 -15.40 0.72
N THR A 124 -10.00 -14.44 -0.06
CA THR A 124 -10.35 -13.02 0.09
C THR A 124 -11.84 -12.77 -0.13
N VAL A 125 -12.43 -13.32 -1.19
CA VAL A 125 -13.87 -13.17 -1.44
C VAL A 125 -14.69 -13.77 -0.31
N GLN A 126 -14.35 -14.99 0.13
CA GLN A 126 -15.08 -15.68 1.20
C GLN A 126 -15.04 -14.90 2.51
N GLN A 127 -13.86 -14.43 2.92
CA GLN A 127 -13.70 -13.69 4.17
C GLN A 127 -14.39 -12.32 4.12
N ILE A 128 -14.38 -11.62 2.97
CA ILE A 128 -15.17 -10.38 2.78
C ILE A 128 -16.68 -10.67 2.89
N VAL A 129 -17.17 -11.78 2.34
CA VAL A 129 -18.58 -12.18 2.49
C VAL A 129 -18.93 -12.40 3.96
N GLU A 130 -18.06 -13.05 4.73
CA GLU A 130 -18.25 -13.30 6.16
C GLU A 130 -18.30 -12.00 6.99
N GLU A 131 -17.45 -11.03 6.66
CA GLU A 131 -17.38 -9.73 7.34
C GLU A 131 -18.48 -8.75 6.88
N THR A 132 -19.12 -9.01 5.74
CA THR A 132 -20.17 -8.14 5.21
C THR A 132 -21.45 -8.26 6.07
N PRO A 133 -21.94 -7.17 6.69
CA PRO A 133 -23.14 -7.23 7.53
C PRO A 133 -24.35 -7.69 6.72
N SER A 134 -24.90 -8.86 7.07
CA SER A 134 -26.16 -9.32 6.51
C SER A 134 -27.27 -8.34 6.92
N SER A 135 -27.90 -7.66 5.95
CA SER A 135 -29.06 -6.83 6.24
C SER A 135 -30.17 -7.70 6.87
N PRO A 136 -30.85 -7.26 7.94
CA PRO A 136 -31.89 -8.06 8.58
C PRO A 136 -33.15 -8.10 7.71
N GLY A 137 -33.28 -9.16 6.92
CA GLY A 137 -34.44 -9.46 6.10
C GLY A 137 -35.28 -10.61 6.67
N ALA A 138 -36.28 -10.25 7.48
CA ALA A 138 -37.55 -10.94 7.71
C ALA A 138 -37.57 -12.48 7.98
N SER A 139 -37.66 -12.83 9.26
CA SER A 139 -38.59 -13.91 9.70
C SER A 139 -39.15 -13.55 11.08
N GLY A 140 -40.41 -13.12 11.10
CA GLY A 140 -41.09 -12.67 12.30
C GLY A 140 -41.47 -13.82 13.25
N THR A 141 -41.44 -13.55 14.55
CA THR A 141 -42.55 -13.76 15.50
C THR A 141 -42.09 -13.46 16.93
N GLY A 142 -42.85 -12.63 17.65
CA GLY A 142 -42.96 -12.74 19.11
C GLY A 142 -42.13 -11.77 19.96
N GLY A 143 -42.70 -10.58 20.17
CA GLY A 143 -42.61 -9.68 21.32
C GLY A 143 -41.55 -9.86 22.42
N GLY A 144 -40.89 -8.74 22.75
CA GLY A 144 -40.46 -8.43 24.11
C GLY A 144 -39.03 -7.92 24.24
N ALA A 145 -38.90 -6.70 24.77
CA ALA A 145 -37.70 -6.07 25.35
C ALA A 145 -36.58 -5.65 24.38
N ASP A 146 -36.62 -4.35 24.08
CA ASP A 146 -35.53 -3.46 23.70
C ASP A 146 -34.30 -3.61 24.62
N TRP A 147 -33.16 -4.06 24.08
CA TRP A 147 -31.82 -3.79 24.60
C TRP A 147 -30.77 -3.74 23.47
N LEU A 148 -30.09 -2.60 23.40
CA LEU A 148 -28.91 -2.29 22.60
C LEU A 148 -27.76 -3.26 22.89
N LEU A 149 -27.36 -4.05 21.90
CA LEU A 149 -26.06 -4.74 21.84
C LEU A 149 -25.48 -4.59 20.43
N PRO A 150 -24.24 -4.09 20.26
CA PRO A 150 -23.53 -4.28 19.00
C PRO A 150 -23.11 -5.76 18.92
N VAL A 151 -23.78 -6.50 18.06
CA VAL A 151 -23.39 -7.86 17.70
C VAL A 151 -22.14 -7.76 16.82
N VAL A 152 -20.97 -7.95 17.41
CA VAL A 152 -19.75 -8.29 16.68
C VAL A 152 -19.92 -9.75 16.26
N ILE A 153 -20.27 -9.97 14.99
CA ILE A 153 -20.25 -11.31 14.39
C ILE A 153 -18.79 -11.60 14.07
N SER A 154 -18.09 -12.22 15.00
CA SER A 154 -16.80 -12.87 14.72
C SER A 154 -17.11 -14.14 13.94
N GLY A 155 -17.12 -14.04 12.61
CA GLY A 155 -17.24 -15.18 11.71
C GLY A 155 -15.93 -15.92 11.65
N ALA A 156 -15.89 -17.13 12.21
CA ALA A 156 -14.88 -18.12 11.89
C ALA A 156 -15.65 -19.34 11.38
N VAL A 157 -15.53 -19.66 10.09
CA VAL A 157 -16.01 -20.94 9.56
C VAL A 157 -14.94 -21.58 8.66
N LEU A 158 -14.36 -22.65 9.20
CA LEU A 158 -13.71 -23.72 8.45
C LEU A 158 -14.71 -24.40 7.52
N LEU A 159 -14.41 -24.51 6.23
CA LEU A 159 -14.90 -25.60 5.38
C LEU A 159 -13.77 -26.18 4.53
N ALA A 160 -13.76 -27.51 4.49
CA ALA A 160 -12.62 -28.36 4.17
C ALA A 160 -12.74 -28.99 2.78
N ALA A 161 -11.59 -29.17 2.11
CA ALA A 161 -11.28 -30.39 1.36
C ALA A 161 -9.75 -30.51 1.11
N GLY A 162 -9.09 -31.51 1.72
CA GLY A 162 -7.74 -31.97 1.36
C GLY A 162 -6.66 -31.72 2.41
N GLY A 163 -6.56 -32.60 3.41
CA GLY A 163 -5.81 -32.35 4.65
C GLY A 163 -4.28 -32.47 4.62
N THR A 164 -3.66 -31.79 5.58
CA THR A 164 -2.66 -32.36 6.51
C THR A 164 -2.78 -31.66 7.87
N ALA A 165 -2.70 -32.44 8.94
CA ALA A 165 -2.78 -31.96 10.32
C ALA A 165 -1.45 -31.36 10.79
N ILE A 166 -1.52 -30.38 11.71
CA ILE A 166 -0.63 -30.05 12.87
C ILE A 166 -0.93 -28.57 13.18
N GLY A 167 -1.30 -28.10 14.38
CA GLY A 167 -1.50 -28.70 15.68
C GLY A 167 -1.91 -27.59 16.66
N LEU A 168 -2.97 -27.81 17.41
CA LEU A 168 -3.33 -27.05 18.60
C LEU A 168 -2.18 -27.10 19.62
N LEU A 169 -1.76 -25.93 20.13
CA LEU A 169 -1.34 -25.64 21.51
C LEU A 169 -0.27 -24.53 21.56
N ALA A 170 -0.70 -23.29 21.77
CA ALA A 170 -0.19 -22.51 22.90
C ALA A 170 -1.06 -21.28 23.16
N ARG A 171 -1.97 -21.43 24.13
CA ARG A 171 -2.24 -20.38 25.11
C ARG A 171 -0.92 -20.09 25.85
N ARG A 172 0.02 -19.42 25.17
CA ARG A 172 1.30 -19.06 25.76
C ARG A 172 1.05 -17.81 26.57
N ARG A 173 1.08 -18.02 27.89
CA ARG A 173 1.31 -17.00 28.92
C ARG A 173 2.03 -15.79 28.32
N ARG A 174 1.52 -14.59 28.59
CA ARG A 174 2.25 -13.33 28.43
C ARG A 174 3.62 -13.46 29.10
N THR A 175 4.59 -13.93 28.35
CA THR A 175 6.00 -13.71 28.61
C THR A 175 6.22 -12.21 28.45
N PRO A 176 6.92 -11.55 29.38
CA PRO A 176 7.27 -10.15 29.20
C PRO A 176 7.98 -10.02 27.86
N LYS A 177 7.42 -9.22 26.96
CA LYS A 177 8.03 -8.87 25.66
C LYS A 177 9.37 -8.24 26.04
N THR A 178 10.48 -8.99 25.91
CA THR A 178 11.80 -8.37 25.73
C THR A 178 11.56 -7.28 24.70
N ALA A 179 11.82 -6.02 25.04
CA ALA A 179 11.42 -4.88 24.23
C ALA A 179 11.92 -5.09 22.80
N ALA A 180 11.03 -5.60 21.94
CA ALA A 180 11.29 -5.72 20.53
C ALA A 180 11.43 -4.29 20.04
N ASP A 181 12.48 -4.01 19.27
CA ASP A 181 12.67 -2.68 18.72
C ASP A 181 11.40 -2.29 17.95
N PRO A 182 10.70 -1.21 18.34
CA PRO A 182 9.44 -0.82 17.73
C PRO A 182 9.60 -0.34 16.29
N VAL A 183 10.83 -0.07 15.84
CA VAL A 183 11.14 0.34 14.47
C VAL A 183 11.46 -0.90 13.63
N PRO A 184 10.71 -1.19 12.56
CA PRO A 184 11.00 -2.33 11.70
C PRO A 184 12.38 -2.29 11.04
N PRO A 185 13.00 -3.43 10.68
CA PRO A 185 14.35 -3.48 10.13
C PRO A 185 14.53 -2.66 8.86
N GLY A 186 13.57 -2.69 7.93
CA GLY A 186 13.63 -1.93 6.68
C GLY A 186 13.67 -0.42 6.92
N ILE A 187 12.80 0.07 7.82
CA ILE A 187 12.77 1.48 8.22
C ILE A 187 14.07 1.90 8.92
N ARG A 188 14.56 1.05 9.82
CA ARG A 188 15.78 1.32 10.59
C ARG A 188 17.04 1.40 9.72
N LEU A 189 17.11 0.58 8.67
CA LEU A 189 18.15 0.71 7.65
C LEU A 189 18.14 2.11 7.02
N ARG A 190 16.96 2.60 6.60
CA ARG A 190 16.81 3.93 5.98
C ARG A 190 17.09 5.07 6.96
N VAL A 191 16.62 4.97 8.20
CA VAL A 191 16.88 5.98 9.24
C VAL A 191 18.37 6.07 9.57
N ASN A 192 19.08 4.95 9.65
CA ASN A 192 20.53 4.96 9.85
C ASN A 192 21.25 5.63 8.68
N ARG A 193 20.83 5.34 7.45
CA ARG A 193 21.40 5.98 6.26
C ARG A 193 21.16 7.49 6.25
N LEU A 194 19.95 7.94 6.62
CA LEU A 194 19.66 9.36 6.82
C LEU A 194 20.60 10.00 7.86
N ARG A 195 20.87 9.34 8.98
CA ARG A 195 21.80 9.85 10.00
C ARG A 195 23.24 9.98 9.49
N GLU A 196 23.70 9.04 8.67
CA GLU A 196 25.01 9.14 8.01
C GLU A 196 25.05 10.36 7.09
N LEU A 197 24.05 10.51 6.20
CA LEU A 197 23.95 11.64 5.29
C LEU A 197 23.90 12.97 6.06
N ARG A 198 23.16 13.05 7.16
CA ARG A 198 23.11 14.23 8.03
C ARG A 198 24.50 14.67 8.50
N VAL A 199 25.44 13.74 8.74
CA VAL A 199 26.83 14.08 9.05
C VAL A 199 27.55 14.63 7.83
N ASP A 200 27.36 14.01 6.65
CA ASP A 200 27.96 14.47 5.39
C ASP A 200 27.52 15.91 5.03
N TYR A 201 26.22 16.21 5.12
CA TYR A 201 25.69 17.56 4.91
C TYR A 201 26.20 18.56 5.96
N ALA A 202 26.32 18.15 7.22
CA ALA A 202 26.84 19.02 8.28
C ALA A 202 28.33 19.36 8.10
N ASN A 203 29.09 18.52 7.37
CA ASN A 203 30.50 18.74 7.08
C ASN A 203 30.74 19.70 5.90
N LEU A 204 29.72 19.97 5.08
CA LEU A 204 29.77 20.96 4.01
C LEU A 204 29.79 22.39 4.58
N SER A 205 30.99 22.91 4.76
CA SER A 205 31.21 24.26 5.28
C SER A 205 30.74 25.31 4.28
N ASN A 206 30.23 26.45 4.78
CA ASN A 206 29.81 27.60 3.97
C ASN A 206 28.62 27.36 3.02
N SER A 207 27.82 26.30 3.23
CA SER A 207 26.55 26.10 2.51
C SER A 207 25.37 26.17 3.48
N PRO A 208 24.62 27.28 3.50
CA PRO A 208 23.38 27.39 4.28
C PRO A 208 22.36 26.31 3.89
N VAL A 209 22.30 25.97 2.60
CA VAL A 209 21.42 24.93 2.07
C VAL A 209 21.80 23.55 2.64
N ALA A 210 23.09 23.23 2.73
CA ALA A 210 23.53 21.97 3.33
C ALA A 210 23.20 21.93 4.84
N ALA A 211 23.39 23.03 5.57
CA ALA A 211 23.04 23.12 6.98
C ALA A 211 21.53 22.95 7.23
N GLU A 212 20.68 23.60 6.41
CA GLU A 212 19.23 23.44 6.47
C GLU A 212 18.79 22.02 6.11
N THR A 213 19.43 21.40 5.11
CA THR A 213 19.16 20.01 4.70
C THR A 213 19.56 19.04 5.82
N ALA A 214 20.72 19.22 6.46
CA ALA A 214 21.15 18.41 7.61
C ALA A 214 20.14 18.48 8.77
N ALA A 215 19.61 19.67 9.07
CA ALA A 215 18.56 19.85 10.08
C ALA A 215 17.24 19.17 9.69
N GLY A 216 16.86 19.24 8.40
CA GLY A 216 15.68 18.55 7.88
C GLY A 216 15.79 17.02 7.96
N ILE A 217 16.96 16.47 7.63
CA ILE A 217 17.24 15.03 7.74
C ILE A 217 17.17 14.56 9.20
N ASP A 218 17.75 15.33 10.12
CA ASP A 218 17.70 15.04 11.57
C ASP A 218 16.26 15.00 12.09
N ALA A 219 15.44 15.99 11.70
CA ALA A 219 14.03 16.06 12.04
C ALA A 219 13.24 14.88 11.46
N LEU A 220 13.46 14.55 10.19
CA LEU A 220 12.82 13.42 9.52
C LEU A 220 13.14 12.10 10.24
N ALA A 221 14.42 11.81 10.46
CA ALA A 221 14.87 10.58 11.13
C ALA A 221 14.24 10.43 12.52
N SER A 222 14.23 11.51 13.31
CA SER A 222 13.56 11.56 14.61
C SER A 222 12.06 11.30 14.52
N HIS A 223 11.36 11.94 13.57
CA HIS A 223 9.93 11.77 13.40
C HIS A 223 9.53 10.37 12.94
N VAL A 224 10.30 9.75 12.03
CA VAL A 224 10.05 8.36 11.60
C VAL A 224 10.10 7.41 12.80
N GLU A 225 11.16 7.46 13.59
CA GLU A 225 11.26 6.60 14.78
C GLU A 225 10.13 6.87 15.77
N GLN A 226 9.81 8.14 15.98
CA GLN A 226 8.72 8.57 16.83
C GLN A 226 7.35 8.07 16.37
N LEU A 227 7.12 7.96 15.06
CA LEU A 227 5.92 7.37 14.49
C LEU A 227 5.84 5.88 14.85
N PHE A 228 6.89 5.10 14.55
CA PHE A 228 6.88 3.66 14.78
C PHE A 228 6.83 3.28 16.27
N VAL A 229 7.52 4.04 17.14
CA VAL A 229 7.37 3.91 18.60
C VAL A 229 5.91 4.11 19.05
N ARG A 230 5.21 5.08 18.45
CA ARG A 230 3.80 5.34 18.79
C ARG A 230 2.86 4.32 18.17
N LEU A 231 3.17 3.81 16.99
CA LEU A 231 2.41 2.74 16.36
C LEU A 231 2.50 1.46 17.19
N ASP A 232 3.69 1.01 17.60
CA ASP A 232 3.83 -0.17 18.48
C ASP A 232 3.08 0.00 19.81
N ALA A 233 3.02 1.22 20.35
CA ALA A 233 2.38 1.50 21.63
C ALA A 233 0.85 1.71 21.55
N LYS A 234 0.32 2.24 20.45
CA LYS A 234 -1.05 2.78 20.39
C LYS A 234 -1.90 2.28 19.23
N ALA A 235 -1.27 1.72 18.20
CA ALA A 235 -1.98 1.39 16.98
C ALA A 235 -2.63 0.01 17.04
N GLU A 236 -3.65 -0.16 16.22
CA GLU A 236 -4.30 -1.44 16.00
C GLU A 236 -3.37 -2.41 15.25
N THR A 237 -3.68 -3.70 15.35
CA THR A 237 -2.86 -4.75 14.72
C THR A 237 -2.86 -4.53 13.20
N GLY A 238 -1.68 -4.45 12.58
CA GLY A 238 -1.53 -4.20 11.14
C GLY A 238 -1.10 -2.77 10.73
N GLN A 239 -1.35 -1.75 11.56
CA GLN A 239 -0.96 -0.37 11.21
C GLN A 239 0.57 -0.15 11.15
N VAL A 240 1.33 -0.94 11.92
CA VAL A 240 2.80 -0.94 11.84
C VAL A 240 3.28 -1.47 10.49
N ALA A 241 2.71 -2.57 10.00
CA ALA A 241 3.07 -3.16 8.72
C ALA A 241 2.65 -2.26 7.54
N LEU A 242 1.46 -1.66 7.62
CA LEU A 242 0.99 -0.67 6.64
C LEU A 242 1.93 0.54 6.58
N ALA A 243 2.28 1.11 7.73
CA ALA A 243 3.23 2.22 7.79
C ALA A 243 4.63 1.81 7.29
N GLU A 244 5.07 0.58 7.57
CA GLU A 244 6.34 0.05 7.07
C GLU A 244 6.35 0.01 5.53
N ALA A 245 5.33 -0.58 4.91
CA ALA A 245 5.22 -0.65 3.46
C ALA A 245 5.20 0.75 2.82
N GLU A 246 4.37 1.65 3.35
CA GLU A 246 4.22 3.02 2.85
C GLU A 246 5.49 3.87 2.96
N TYR A 247 6.20 3.76 4.08
CA TYR A 247 7.38 4.59 4.32
C TYR A 247 8.68 3.96 3.81
N SER A 248 8.76 2.65 3.61
CA SER A 248 9.99 2.00 3.14
C SER A 248 10.43 2.54 1.78
N ASP A 249 9.53 2.59 0.79
CA ASP A 249 9.83 3.09 -0.55
C ASP A 249 10.07 4.61 -0.56
N LYS A 250 9.23 5.39 0.15
CA LYS A 250 9.36 6.85 0.23
C LYS A 250 10.70 7.25 0.85
N LEU A 251 11.11 6.58 1.93
CA LEU A 251 12.41 6.82 2.56
C LEU A 251 13.56 6.32 1.69
N ALA A 252 13.40 5.23 0.94
CA ALA A 252 14.41 4.75 0.01
C ALA A 252 14.72 5.79 -1.09
N ARG A 253 13.67 6.32 -1.72
CA ARG A 253 13.79 7.35 -2.77
C ARG A 253 14.37 8.65 -2.24
N LEU A 254 13.90 9.09 -1.06
CA LEU A 254 14.42 10.30 -0.44
C LEU A 254 15.89 10.13 -0.02
N VAL A 255 16.28 8.96 0.48
CA VAL A 255 17.68 8.63 0.73
C VAL A 255 18.49 8.77 -0.56
N ALA A 256 18.08 8.11 -1.65
CA ALA A 256 18.76 8.19 -2.95
C ALA A 256 18.93 9.64 -3.44
N ALA A 257 17.89 10.47 -3.32
CA ALA A 257 17.97 11.89 -3.68
C ALA A 257 18.93 12.69 -2.79
N LEU A 258 19.18 12.25 -1.55
CA LEU A 258 20.08 12.90 -0.61
C LEU A 258 21.52 12.38 -0.69
N GLU A 259 21.80 11.35 -1.50
CA GLU A 259 23.10 10.69 -1.54
C GLU A 259 24.23 11.56 -2.17
N PRO A 260 25.52 11.18 -1.93
CA PRO A 260 26.69 11.85 -2.47
C PRO A 260 26.68 12.10 -3.98
N ASP A 261 25.98 11.28 -4.73
CA ASP A 261 25.91 11.27 -6.19
C ASP A 261 24.77 12.12 -6.77
N TYR A 262 23.84 12.60 -5.93
CA TYR A 262 22.78 13.52 -6.36
C TYR A 262 22.83 14.87 -5.64
N LEU A 263 22.05 15.09 -4.58
CA LEU A 263 21.97 16.43 -3.97
C LEU A 263 23.32 16.92 -3.42
N LEU A 264 24.12 16.04 -2.81
CA LEU A 264 25.47 16.41 -2.35
C LEU A 264 26.39 16.79 -3.52
N ASP A 265 26.28 16.09 -4.64
CA ASP A 265 27.04 16.44 -5.83
C ASP A 265 26.61 17.80 -6.39
N LEU A 266 25.30 17.99 -6.45
CA LEU A 266 24.69 19.21 -6.95
C LEU A 266 25.05 20.43 -6.09
N LEU A 267 25.17 20.25 -4.77
CA LEU A 267 25.64 21.30 -3.85
C LEU A 267 27.15 21.59 -3.97
N THR A 268 27.96 20.64 -4.42
CA THR A 268 29.44 20.79 -4.48
C THR A 268 29.95 21.14 -5.87
N ARG A 269 29.23 20.74 -6.91
CA ARG A 269 29.58 20.90 -8.34
C ARG A 269 28.36 21.34 -9.17
N PRO A 270 27.69 22.45 -8.82
CA PRO A 270 26.45 22.87 -9.50
C PRO A 270 26.64 23.17 -11.00
N ASP A 271 27.85 23.48 -11.44
CA ASP A 271 28.21 23.74 -12.84
C ASP A 271 28.11 22.51 -13.74
N LEU A 272 28.07 21.30 -13.17
CA LEU A 272 27.94 20.04 -13.89
C LEU A 272 26.48 19.61 -14.09
N TRP A 273 25.53 20.36 -13.54
CA TRP A 273 24.11 20.00 -13.54
C TRP A 273 23.28 21.04 -14.29
N ASP A 274 22.27 20.58 -15.02
CA ASP A 274 21.26 21.44 -15.60
C ASP A 274 20.26 21.89 -14.53
N ALA A 275 19.96 23.19 -14.47
CA ALA A 275 19.03 23.80 -13.51
C ALA A 275 19.27 23.38 -12.04
N PRO A 276 20.49 23.56 -11.49
CA PRO A 276 20.84 23.07 -10.17
C PRO A 276 19.96 23.68 -9.06
N GLU A 277 19.62 24.97 -9.14
CA GLU A 277 18.78 25.63 -8.13
C GLU A 277 17.37 25.04 -8.06
N GLU A 278 16.78 24.69 -9.21
CA GLU A 278 15.45 24.07 -9.30
C GLU A 278 15.48 22.66 -8.67
N ARG A 279 16.46 21.83 -9.06
CA ARG A 279 16.63 20.48 -8.51
C ARG A 279 16.91 20.47 -7.00
N ILE A 280 17.70 21.43 -6.50
CA ILE A 280 17.91 21.61 -5.06
C ILE A 280 16.57 21.91 -4.37
N ALA A 281 15.77 22.82 -4.94
CA ALA A 281 14.50 23.20 -4.36
C ALA A 281 13.54 22.00 -4.32
N GLU A 282 13.46 21.19 -5.38
CA GLU A 282 12.62 20.00 -5.46
C GLU A 282 12.94 18.96 -4.37
N VAL A 283 14.22 18.60 -4.21
CA VAL A 283 14.61 17.60 -3.18
C VAL A 283 14.28 18.11 -1.78
N ARG A 284 14.48 19.42 -1.55
CA ARG A 284 14.17 20.04 -0.26
C ARG A 284 12.68 20.14 0.01
N GLU A 285 11.88 20.41 -1.01
CA GLU A 285 10.42 20.40 -0.91
C GLU A 285 9.90 18.99 -0.62
N ALA A 286 10.44 17.97 -1.30
CA ALA A 286 10.13 16.57 -1.04
C ALA A 286 10.48 16.18 0.42
N LEU A 287 11.67 16.56 0.91
CA LEU A 287 12.07 16.34 2.30
C LEU A 287 11.09 17.00 3.30
N ALA A 288 10.70 18.24 3.04
CA ALA A 288 9.77 18.98 3.91
C ALA A 288 8.36 18.37 3.88
N ALA A 289 7.88 17.95 2.71
CA ALA A 289 6.56 17.36 2.54
C ALA A 289 6.45 15.99 3.24
N VAL A 290 7.45 15.12 3.08
CA VAL A 290 7.51 13.82 3.78
C VAL A 290 7.54 14.02 5.29
N THR A 291 8.35 14.99 5.75
CA THR A 291 8.43 15.32 7.18
C THR A 291 7.07 15.79 7.71
N THR A 292 6.36 16.63 6.97
CA THR A 292 5.03 17.12 7.33
C THR A 292 4.02 15.97 7.40
N GLN A 293 4.02 15.08 6.41
CA GLN A 293 3.15 13.91 6.38
C GLN A 293 3.39 13.00 7.60
N ILE A 294 4.65 12.74 7.97
CA ILE A 294 4.97 11.91 9.15
C ILE A 294 4.46 12.57 10.42
N VAL A 295 4.63 13.90 10.56
CA VAL A 295 4.11 14.64 11.72
C VAL A 295 2.59 14.55 11.80
N ASP A 296 1.89 14.66 10.68
CA ASP A 296 0.45 14.53 10.65
C ASP A 296 -0.01 13.10 10.96
N ASN A 297 0.71 12.08 10.47
CA ASN A 297 0.47 10.69 10.83
C ASN A 297 0.72 10.43 12.33
N ILE A 298 1.75 11.04 12.93
CA ILE A 298 1.94 11.02 14.39
C ILE A 298 0.73 11.62 15.12
N LYS A 299 0.20 12.76 14.64
CA LYS A 299 -1.00 13.39 15.24
C LYS A 299 -2.22 12.46 15.13
N GLN A 300 -2.40 11.77 14.00
CA GLN A 300 -3.49 10.80 13.79
C GLN A 300 -3.38 9.61 14.74
N VAL A 301 -2.19 9.01 14.87
CA VAL A 301 -1.93 7.91 15.82
C VAL A 301 -2.19 8.35 17.26
N ASN A 302 -1.77 9.57 17.63
CA ASN A 302 -2.06 10.11 18.96
C ASN A 302 -3.56 10.32 19.20
N ALA A 303 -4.31 10.69 18.15
CA ALA A 303 -5.76 10.83 18.18
C ALA A 303 -6.51 9.48 18.07
N ARG A 304 -5.80 8.35 17.95
CA ARG A 304 -6.35 7.00 17.69
C ARG A 304 -7.24 6.96 16.44
N LYS A 305 -6.90 7.76 15.43
CA LYS A 305 -7.48 7.70 14.10
C LYS A 305 -6.61 6.80 13.23
N GLY A 306 -7.22 6.09 12.28
CA GLY A 306 -6.48 5.36 11.25
C GLY A 306 -5.53 6.29 10.49
N LEU A 307 -4.38 5.75 10.07
CA LEU A 307 -3.39 6.49 9.28
C LEU A 307 -3.97 6.85 7.91
N LEU A 308 -3.86 8.13 7.52
CA LEU A 308 -4.22 8.64 6.21
C LEU A 308 -2.95 9.07 5.47
N PHE A 309 -2.55 8.30 4.47
CA PHE A 309 -1.36 8.60 3.66
C PHE A 309 -1.75 9.51 2.49
N GLN A 310 -1.74 10.83 2.71
CA GLN A 310 -2.21 11.81 1.72
C GLN A 310 -1.15 12.25 0.68
N VAL A 311 0.12 11.90 0.87
CA VAL A 311 1.21 12.36 -0.01
C VAL A 311 1.88 11.18 -0.72
N SER A 312 1.87 11.22 -2.05
CA SER A 312 2.72 10.43 -2.94
C SER A 312 3.93 11.29 -3.34
N LEU A 313 5.14 10.73 -3.20
CA LEU A 313 6.39 11.43 -3.52
C LEU A 313 6.49 11.82 -5.01
N ASP A 314 5.78 11.08 -5.87
CA ASP A 314 5.77 11.24 -7.34
C ASP A 314 5.05 12.52 -7.81
N SER A 315 4.27 13.16 -6.92
CA SER A 315 3.69 14.48 -7.19
C SER A 315 4.63 15.65 -6.83
N LEU A 316 5.73 15.38 -6.12
CA LEU A 316 6.65 16.41 -5.58
C LEU A 316 8.04 16.37 -6.21
N ILE A 317 8.48 15.21 -6.69
CA ILE A 317 9.73 15.07 -7.45
C ILE A 317 9.36 15.13 -8.93
N GLY A 318 9.37 16.33 -9.49
CA GLY A 318 8.98 16.61 -10.86
C GLY A 318 9.90 15.95 -11.90
N ARG A 319 9.33 14.94 -12.57
CA ARG A 319 9.63 14.41 -13.92
C ARG A 319 10.76 13.38 -14.11
N SER A 320 10.34 12.31 -14.82
CA SER A 320 11.00 11.31 -15.70
C SER A 320 12.52 11.07 -15.68
N GLU A 321 13.35 12.05 -15.37
CA GLU A 321 14.82 11.95 -15.46
C GLU A 321 15.40 11.11 -14.33
N LEU A 322 14.82 11.12 -13.11
CA LEU A 322 15.25 10.22 -12.03
C LEU A 322 14.92 8.75 -12.32
N ARG A 323 13.83 8.50 -13.05
CA ARG A 323 13.35 7.17 -13.46
C ARG A 323 14.09 6.63 -14.68
N ASP A 324 14.53 7.52 -15.57
CA ASP A 324 15.47 7.21 -16.65
C ASP A 324 16.89 7.00 -16.12
N TRP A 325 17.29 7.73 -15.08
CA TRP A 325 18.54 7.53 -14.35
C TRP A 325 18.58 6.19 -13.61
N GLU A 326 17.53 5.81 -12.89
CA GLU A 326 17.44 4.50 -12.21
C GLU A 326 17.43 3.33 -13.22
N ARG A 327 16.82 3.52 -14.39
CA ARG A 327 16.93 2.58 -15.53
C ARG A 327 18.33 2.50 -16.14
N GLN A 328 19.03 3.63 -16.28
CA GLN A 328 20.42 3.65 -16.77
C GLN A 328 21.41 3.08 -15.76
N PHE A 329 21.14 3.24 -14.47
CA PHE A 329 21.94 2.71 -13.37
C PHE A 329 21.81 1.18 -13.28
N LYS A 330 20.60 0.61 -13.27
CA LYS A 330 20.41 -0.85 -13.33
C LYS A 330 21.11 -1.47 -14.54
N LYS A 331 21.03 -0.80 -15.69
CA LYS A 331 21.68 -1.24 -16.94
C LYS A 331 23.22 -1.18 -16.91
N ASN A 332 23.81 -0.29 -16.11
CA ASN A 332 25.28 -0.13 -15.99
C ASN A 332 25.88 -0.87 -14.78
N SER A 333 25.08 -1.20 -13.78
CA SER A 333 25.49 -1.90 -12.55
C SER A 333 25.45 -3.43 -12.67
N GLY A 334 24.94 -3.97 -13.78
CA GLY A 334 25.06 -5.39 -14.11
C GLY A 334 24.17 -6.33 -13.28
N GLU A 335 22.96 -5.89 -12.92
CA GLU A 335 21.85 -6.76 -12.52
C GLU A 335 20.76 -6.78 -13.60
#